data_AF-A0A3E0H9D6-F1
#
_entry.id   AF-A0A3E0H9D6-F1
#
_cell.length_a   1.000
_cell.length_b   1.000
_cell.length_c   1.000
_cell.angle_alpha   90.00
_cell.angle_beta   90.00
_cell.angle_gamma   90.00
#
_symmetry.space_group_name_H-M   'P 1'
#
loop_
_entity.id
_entity.type
_entity.pdbx_description
1 polymer ?
#
loop_
_entity_poly.entity_id
_entity_poly.type
_entity_poly.pdbx_seq_one_letter_code
_entity_poly.pdbx_strand_id
1 'polypeptide(L)'
;MADAEFDFFSDAPISDASIIQLPPEPSAWLSVGGPIALVFMFLAICFLLRWFIPYKDPKLSFSLRDLPVAAQRGIGLATILFGVAFFFGLAEVHYQIGLHGSTEAYFANMSHGKLIAFTHAHLFGFTTAIFIIGIPFSMHFNRLNWYQWVFPAGLAAAMTDIVSWWGIKYISPNFDYVTMACGAVYGGAYLWMLIGMIRVIFFPQLRWFPDYLNEQRARRNP
;
A
#
# COMPACT_ATOMS: atom_id res chain seq x y z
N MET A 1 22.60 58.28 9.29
CA MET A 1 22.14 57.58 8.08
C MET A 1 20.82 56.97 8.47
N ALA A 2 19.74 57.41 7.83
CA ALA A 2 18.39 56.98 8.20
C ALA A 2 18.23 55.51 7.82
N ASP A 3 17.84 54.69 8.80
CA ASP A 3 17.35 53.34 8.58
C ASP A 3 16.19 53.44 7.59
N ALA A 4 16.35 52.84 6.41
CA ALA A 4 15.26 52.75 5.44
C ALA A 4 14.13 51.95 6.10
N GLU A 5 13.01 52.61 6.34
CA GLU A 5 11.82 52.05 6.96
C GLU A 5 11.29 50.91 6.09
N PHE A 6 11.47 49.67 6.54
CA PHE A 6 10.97 48.48 5.85
C PHE A 6 9.46 48.39 6.04
N ASP A 7 8.71 48.62 4.96
CA ASP A 7 7.26 48.54 4.95
C ASP A 7 6.79 47.08 4.82
N PHE A 8 6.42 46.49 5.96
CA PHE A 8 5.94 45.11 6.07
C PHE A 8 4.62 44.83 5.34
N PHE A 9 3.86 45.86 4.96
CA PHE A 9 2.51 45.72 4.40
C PHE A 9 2.41 46.15 2.93
N SER A 10 3.53 46.43 2.28
CA SER A 10 3.59 46.75 0.86
C SER A 10 3.41 45.50 -0.01
N ASP A 11 2.63 45.63 -1.09
CA ASP A 11 2.51 44.62 -2.14
C ASP A 11 3.71 44.62 -3.12
N ALA A 12 4.71 45.50 -2.91
CA ALA A 12 5.91 45.54 -3.74
C ALA A 12 6.81 44.32 -3.48
N PRO A 13 7.43 43.72 -4.52
CA PRO A 13 8.38 42.61 -4.32
C PRO A 13 9.54 43.06 -3.43
N ILE A 14 9.89 42.26 -2.43
CA ILE A 14 11.07 42.51 -1.58
C ILE A 14 12.30 42.44 -2.48
N SER A 15 12.98 43.58 -2.65
CA SER A 15 14.11 43.75 -3.55
C SER A 15 15.43 43.21 -2.98
N ASP A 16 15.49 42.97 -1.68
CA ASP A 16 16.68 42.50 -0.97
C ASP A 16 16.53 41.02 -0.56
N ALA A 17 17.23 40.15 -1.28
CA ALA A 17 17.27 38.72 -1.01
C ALA A 17 17.91 38.38 0.36
N SER A 18 18.66 39.29 0.98
CA SER A 18 19.27 39.09 2.31
C SER A 18 18.25 39.15 3.46
N ILE A 19 17.07 39.73 3.21
CA ILE A 19 15.95 39.79 4.17
C ILE A 19 15.19 38.46 4.21
N ILE A 20 15.23 37.68 3.11
CA ILE A 20 14.55 36.39 3.00
C ILE A 20 15.51 35.27 3.43
N GLN A 21 15.50 34.95 4.73
CA GLN A 21 16.17 33.73 5.21
C GLN A 21 15.33 32.51 4.84
N LEU A 22 15.67 31.88 3.72
CA LEU A 22 15.14 30.56 3.39
C LEU A 22 15.80 29.52 4.32
N PRO A 23 15.03 28.51 4.79
CA PRO A 23 15.64 27.37 5.46
C PRO A 23 16.69 26.74 4.53
N PRO A 24 17.80 26.22 5.08
CA PRO A 24 18.81 25.55 4.28
C PRO A 24 18.19 24.39 3.51
N GLU A 25 18.62 24.21 2.26
CA GLU A 25 18.10 23.12 1.44
C GLU A 25 18.30 21.76 2.14
N PRO A 26 17.32 20.85 2.08
CA PRO A 26 17.47 19.52 2.64
C PRO A 26 18.67 18.81 2.02
N SER A 27 19.46 18.15 2.86
CA SER A 27 20.61 17.38 2.36
C SER A 27 20.18 16.27 1.40
N ALA A 28 21.03 15.94 0.43
CA ALA A 28 20.78 14.87 -0.55
C ALA A 28 20.49 13.51 0.11
N TRP A 29 21.04 13.27 1.31
CA TRP A 29 20.75 12.05 2.05
C TRP A 29 19.30 11.97 2.51
N LEU A 30 18.70 13.09 2.94
CA LEU A 30 17.32 13.13 3.39
C LEU A 30 16.33 13.12 2.20
N SER A 31 16.67 13.84 1.13
CA SER A 31 15.79 13.99 -0.03
C SER A 31 15.85 12.84 -1.03
N VAL A 32 17.00 12.13 -1.13
CA VAL A 32 17.20 11.04 -2.10
C VAL A 32 17.60 9.73 -1.40
N GLY A 33 18.55 9.81 -0.47
CA GLY A 33 19.02 8.63 0.27
C GLY A 33 17.92 7.94 1.08
N GLY A 34 17.06 8.72 1.75
CA GLY A 34 15.92 8.23 2.54
C GLY A 34 14.93 7.41 1.72
N PRO A 35 14.35 7.96 0.62
CA PRO A 35 13.48 7.20 -0.27
C PRO A 35 14.14 5.92 -0.83
N ILE A 36 15.41 6.00 -1.25
CA ILE A 36 16.16 4.83 -1.73
C ILE A 36 16.30 3.76 -0.64
N ALA A 37 16.59 4.17 0.60
CA ALA A 37 16.68 3.25 1.72
C ALA A 37 15.36 2.50 1.99
N LEU A 38 14.21 3.16 1.83
CA LEU A 38 12.91 2.47 1.93
C LEU A 38 12.66 1.49 0.79
N VAL A 39 13.09 1.80 -0.44
CA VAL A 39 13.04 0.82 -1.54
C VAL A 39 13.88 -0.41 -1.21
N PHE A 40 15.08 -0.22 -0.67
CA PHE A 40 15.92 -1.33 -0.20
C PHE A 40 15.28 -2.09 0.96
N MET A 41 14.60 -1.41 1.88
CA MET A 41 13.85 -2.05 2.95
C MET A 41 12.74 -2.96 2.39
N PHE A 42 11.95 -2.48 1.43
CA PHE A 42 10.94 -3.29 0.76
C PHE A 42 11.53 -4.54 0.11
N LEU A 43 12.62 -4.37 -0.66
CA LEU A 43 13.31 -5.49 -1.31
C LEU A 43 13.90 -6.46 -0.29
N ALA A 44 14.46 -5.95 0.81
CA ALA A 44 14.99 -6.75 1.90
C ALA A 44 13.89 -7.57 2.57
N ILE A 45 12.72 -6.99 2.86
CA ILE A 45 11.57 -7.73 3.40
C ILE A 45 11.18 -8.87 2.45
N CYS A 46 10.99 -8.57 1.17
CA CYS A 46 10.67 -9.58 0.16
C CYS A 46 11.75 -10.69 0.08
N PHE A 47 13.02 -10.32 0.12
CA PHE A 47 14.14 -11.26 0.13
C PHE A 47 14.16 -12.13 1.37
N LEU A 48 13.98 -11.56 2.57
CA LEU A 48 13.96 -12.30 3.82
C LEU A 48 12.77 -13.27 3.87
N LEU A 49 11.60 -12.86 3.39
CA LEU A 49 10.45 -13.75 3.26
C LEU A 49 10.75 -14.94 2.33
N ARG A 50 11.41 -14.69 1.18
CA ARG A 50 11.86 -15.76 0.29
C ARG A 50 12.82 -16.72 0.97
N TRP A 51 13.76 -16.17 1.73
CA TRP A 51 14.84 -16.91 2.35
C TRP A 51 14.34 -17.81 3.48
N PHE A 52 13.55 -17.25 4.39
CA PHE A 52 13.03 -17.98 5.55
C PHE A 52 11.84 -18.89 5.22
N ILE A 53 11.03 -18.52 4.22
CA ILE A 53 9.81 -19.24 3.84
C ILE A 53 9.85 -19.55 2.33
N PRO A 54 10.72 -20.47 1.90
CA PRO A 54 10.82 -20.83 0.49
C PRO A 54 9.54 -21.54 0.03
N TYR A 55 9.17 -21.31 -1.23
CA TYR A 55 8.05 -22.00 -1.87
C TYR A 55 8.24 -23.51 -1.82
N LYS A 56 7.19 -24.22 -1.41
CA LYS A 56 7.09 -25.67 -1.44
C LYS A 56 5.80 -26.02 -2.15
N ASP A 57 5.85 -26.93 -3.12
CA ASP A 57 4.65 -27.40 -3.82
C ASP A 57 3.79 -28.21 -2.83
N PRO A 58 2.61 -27.70 -2.41
CA PRO A 58 1.84 -28.34 -1.37
C PRO A 58 1.05 -29.53 -1.95
N LYS A 59 1.09 -30.66 -1.24
CA LYS A 59 0.22 -31.81 -1.53
C LYS A 59 -1.25 -31.58 -1.14
N LEU A 60 -1.52 -30.55 -0.34
CA LEU A 60 -2.87 -30.20 0.10
C LEU A 60 -3.69 -29.66 -1.08
N SER A 61 -4.84 -30.26 -1.37
CA SER A 61 -5.85 -29.66 -2.24
C SER A 61 -6.86 -28.88 -1.39
N PHE A 62 -6.90 -27.56 -1.54
CA PHE A 62 -7.88 -26.72 -0.85
C PHE A 62 -8.69 -25.93 -1.88
N SER A 63 -10.02 -26.03 -1.78
CA SER A 63 -10.94 -25.23 -2.58
C SER A 63 -11.87 -24.44 -1.66
N LEU A 64 -12.04 -23.16 -1.97
CA LEU A 64 -13.01 -22.30 -1.26
C LEU A 64 -14.44 -22.81 -1.40
N ARG A 65 -14.70 -23.59 -2.46
CA ARG A 65 -16.02 -24.19 -2.74
C ARG A 65 -16.37 -25.31 -1.78
N ASP A 66 -15.37 -25.92 -1.15
CA ASP A 66 -15.55 -27.07 -0.26
C ASP A 66 -15.81 -26.62 1.19
N LEU A 67 -15.75 -25.31 1.46
CA LEU A 67 -16.04 -24.74 2.78
C LEU A 67 -17.54 -24.82 3.10
N PRO A 68 -17.92 -24.84 4.40
CA PRO A 68 -19.32 -24.69 4.80
C PRO A 68 -19.95 -23.40 4.23
N VAL A 69 -21.23 -23.47 3.84
CA VAL A 69 -21.95 -22.35 3.22
C VAL A 69 -21.86 -21.06 4.03
N ALA A 70 -21.92 -21.15 5.36
CA ALA A 70 -21.77 -20.00 6.24
C ALA A 70 -20.39 -19.32 6.10
N ALA A 71 -19.31 -20.10 6.00
CA ALA A 71 -17.96 -19.59 5.81
C ALA A 71 -17.80 -18.96 4.42
N GLN A 72 -18.33 -19.59 3.37
CA GLN A 72 -18.32 -19.01 2.02
C GLN A 72 -19.04 -17.66 1.98
N ARG A 73 -20.23 -17.57 2.59
CA ARG A 73 -21.00 -16.32 2.69
C ARG A 73 -20.24 -15.26 3.49
N GLY A 74 -19.65 -15.63 4.61
CA GLY A 74 -18.86 -14.73 5.45
C GLY A 74 -17.66 -14.15 4.71
N ILE A 75 -16.84 -15.00 4.10
CA ILE A 75 -15.67 -14.58 3.31
C ILE A 75 -16.10 -13.74 2.10
N GLY A 76 -17.16 -14.16 1.39
CA GLY A 76 -17.69 -13.45 0.23
C GLY A 76 -18.17 -12.04 0.58
N LEU A 77 -18.98 -11.90 1.63
CA LEU A 77 -19.49 -10.60 2.07
C LEU A 77 -18.37 -9.71 2.61
N ALA A 78 -17.45 -10.27 3.42
CA ALA A 78 -16.30 -9.51 3.92
C ALA A 78 -15.43 -9.01 2.76
N THR A 79 -15.19 -9.83 1.74
CA THR A 79 -14.44 -9.43 0.54
C THR A 79 -15.09 -8.25 -0.17
N ILE A 80 -16.41 -8.26 -0.33
CA ILE A 80 -17.16 -7.15 -0.93
C ILE A 80 -17.03 -5.89 -0.08
N LEU A 81 -17.22 -5.99 1.24
CA LEU A 81 -17.13 -4.86 2.15
C LEU A 81 -15.72 -4.25 2.17
N PHE A 82 -14.67 -5.06 2.14
CA PHE A 82 -13.31 -4.54 1.99
C PHE A 82 -13.08 -3.91 0.63
N GLY A 83 -13.72 -4.39 -0.44
CA GLY A 83 -13.72 -3.70 -1.75
C GLY A 83 -14.32 -2.30 -1.68
N VAL A 84 -15.45 -2.16 -1.00
CA VAL A 84 -16.08 -0.86 -0.73
C VAL A 84 -15.16 0.03 0.11
N ALA A 85 -14.58 -0.50 1.19
CA ALA A 85 -13.64 0.25 2.03
C ALA A 85 -12.41 0.73 1.24
N PHE A 86 -11.88 -0.12 0.36
CA PHE A 86 -10.74 0.22 -0.50
C PHE A 86 -11.09 1.35 -1.49
N PHE A 87 -12.29 1.33 -2.07
CA PHE A 87 -12.77 2.43 -2.90
C PHE A 87 -12.86 3.75 -2.12
N PHE A 88 -13.41 3.73 -0.91
CA PHE A 88 -13.45 4.92 -0.06
C PHE A 88 -12.08 5.40 0.38
N GLY A 89 -11.11 4.50 0.58
CA GLY A 89 -9.71 4.89 0.83
C GLY A 89 -9.10 5.66 -0.35
N LEU A 90 -9.32 5.20 -1.58
CA LEU A 90 -8.87 5.93 -2.78
C LEU A 90 -9.59 7.28 -2.92
N ALA A 91 -10.90 7.31 -2.66
CA ALA A 91 -11.68 8.55 -2.67
C ALA A 91 -11.20 9.54 -1.60
N GLU A 92 -10.84 9.06 -0.41
CA GLU A 92 -10.26 9.87 0.66
C GLU A 92 -8.94 10.49 0.21
N VAL A 93 -8.01 9.69 -0.36
CA VAL A 93 -6.72 10.22 -0.86
C VAL A 93 -6.96 11.31 -1.91
N HIS A 94 -7.84 11.06 -2.88
CA HIS A 94 -8.17 12.03 -3.91
C HIS A 94 -8.75 13.33 -3.32
N TYR A 95 -9.69 13.21 -2.38
CA TYR A 95 -10.31 14.34 -1.71
C TYR A 95 -9.30 15.15 -0.89
N GLN A 96 -8.47 14.49 -0.08
CA GLN A 96 -7.50 15.15 0.79
C GLN A 96 -6.42 15.87 -0.02
N ILE A 97 -5.92 15.26 -1.09
CA ILE A 97 -4.95 15.91 -1.99
C ILE A 97 -5.62 17.12 -2.69
N GLY A 98 -6.87 16.99 -3.16
CA GLY A 98 -7.61 18.10 -3.74
C GLY A 98 -7.85 19.26 -2.77
N LEU A 99 -8.13 18.96 -1.50
CA LEU A 99 -8.37 19.96 -0.46
C LEU A 99 -7.10 20.71 -0.06
N HIS A 100 -5.97 20.00 0.05
CA HIS A 100 -4.69 20.57 0.51
C HIS A 100 -3.79 21.04 -0.64
N GLY A 101 -4.12 20.71 -1.89
CA GLY A 101 -3.36 21.06 -3.10
C GLY A 101 -2.17 20.13 -3.40
N SER A 102 -1.54 19.56 -2.38
CA SER A 102 -0.45 18.60 -2.56
C SER A 102 -0.36 17.60 -1.40
N THR A 103 0.32 16.47 -1.64
CA THR A 103 0.64 15.48 -0.60
C THR A 103 1.48 16.12 0.52
N GLU A 104 2.46 16.94 0.16
CA GLU A 104 3.30 17.68 1.12
C GLU A 104 2.45 18.56 2.04
N ALA A 105 1.56 19.37 1.46
CA ALA A 105 0.69 20.25 2.25
C ALA A 105 -0.28 19.47 3.15
N TYR A 106 -0.81 18.34 2.67
CA TYR A 106 -1.66 17.46 3.46
C TYR A 106 -0.94 16.93 4.71
N PHE A 107 0.26 16.36 4.52
CA PHE A 107 1.05 15.85 5.64
C PHE A 107 1.59 16.97 6.53
N ALA A 108 2.02 18.10 5.97
CA ALA A 108 2.48 19.26 6.74
C ALA A 108 1.40 19.76 7.73
N ASN A 109 0.13 19.76 7.31
CA ASN A 109 -1.01 20.17 8.14
C ASN A 109 -1.57 19.04 9.05
N MET A 110 -1.11 17.80 8.88
CA MET A 110 -1.55 16.67 9.72
C MET A 110 -0.96 16.77 11.13
N SER A 111 -1.80 16.66 12.17
CA SER A 111 -1.30 16.57 13.54
C SER A 111 -0.60 15.23 13.80
N HIS A 112 0.35 15.20 14.73
CA HIS A 112 1.05 13.97 15.11
C HIS A 112 0.07 12.88 15.59
N GLY A 113 -0.92 13.27 16.41
CA GLY A 113 -1.96 12.34 16.87
C GLY A 113 -2.80 11.77 15.72
N LYS A 114 -3.11 12.57 14.69
CA LYS A 114 -3.79 12.10 13.49
C LYS A 114 -2.92 11.11 12.71
N LEU A 115 -1.62 11.35 12.58
CA LEU A 115 -0.70 10.42 11.91
C LEU A 115 -0.57 9.08 12.64
N ILE A 116 -0.55 9.08 13.99
CA ILE A 116 -0.60 7.85 14.79
C ILE A 116 -1.91 7.09 14.53
N ALA A 117 -3.06 7.78 14.61
CA ALA A 117 -4.36 7.16 14.39
C ALA A 117 -4.47 6.59 12.96
N PHE A 118 -3.99 7.34 11.97
CA PHE A 118 -3.92 6.93 10.57
C PHE A 118 -3.06 5.68 10.39
N THR A 119 -1.88 5.65 11.01
CA THR A 119 -0.97 4.49 11.03
C THR A 119 -1.64 3.26 11.65
N HIS A 120 -2.26 3.41 12.83
CA HIS A 120 -2.93 2.32 13.54
C HIS A 120 -4.06 1.72 12.71
N ALA A 121 -4.96 2.57 12.18
CA ALA A 121 -6.10 2.14 11.38
C ALA A 121 -5.66 1.40 10.11
N HIS A 122 -4.62 1.87 9.43
CA HIS A 122 -4.11 1.23 8.22
C HIS A 122 -3.35 -0.06 8.51
N LEU A 123 -2.52 -0.13 9.56
CA LEU A 123 -1.89 -1.39 9.97
C LEU A 123 -2.93 -2.47 10.25
N PHE A 124 -3.98 -2.11 11.00
CA PHE A 124 -5.09 -3.02 11.28
C PHE A 124 -5.84 -3.39 9.99
N GLY A 125 -6.21 -2.40 9.17
CA GLY A 125 -6.95 -2.59 7.93
C GLY A 125 -6.21 -3.47 6.92
N PHE A 126 -4.95 -3.16 6.62
CA PHE A 126 -4.10 -3.94 5.70
C PHE A 126 -3.95 -5.38 6.18
N THR A 127 -3.61 -5.59 7.46
CA THR A 127 -3.44 -6.93 8.02
C THR A 127 -4.73 -7.73 7.95
N THR A 128 -5.86 -7.11 8.28
CA THR A 128 -7.17 -7.77 8.30
C THR A 128 -7.67 -8.11 6.89
N ALA A 129 -7.55 -7.16 5.96
CA ALA A 129 -7.94 -7.35 4.56
C ALA A 129 -7.15 -8.53 3.93
N ILE A 130 -5.85 -8.57 4.19
CA ILE A 130 -4.97 -9.63 3.74
C ILE A 130 -5.24 -10.97 4.43
N PHE A 131 -5.60 -10.98 5.72
CA PHE A 131 -5.95 -12.22 6.41
C PHE A 131 -7.23 -12.84 5.84
N ILE A 132 -8.24 -12.01 5.55
CA ILE A 132 -9.55 -12.46 5.06
C ILE A 132 -9.53 -12.78 3.56
N ILE A 133 -8.75 -12.07 2.76
CA ILE A 133 -8.72 -12.22 1.29
C ILE A 133 -7.46 -12.96 0.84
N GLY A 134 -6.29 -12.52 1.32
CA GLY A 134 -4.99 -13.01 0.88
C GLY A 134 -4.69 -14.46 1.27
N ILE A 135 -5.01 -14.87 2.50
CA ILE A 135 -4.80 -16.27 2.92
C ILE A 135 -5.71 -17.22 2.13
N PRO A 136 -7.05 -17.03 2.09
CA PRO A 136 -7.94 -17.92 1.34
C PRO A 136 -7.59 -17.97 -0.16
N PHE A 137 -7.21 -16.83 -0.75
CA PHE A 137 -6.73 -16.76 -2.12
C PHE A 137 -5.45 -17.59 -2.32
N SER A 138 -4.46 -17.43 -1.46
CA SER A 138 -3.17 -18.15 -1.54
C SER A 138 -3.34 -19.64 -1.32
N MET A 139 -4.29 -20.05 -0.47
CA MET A 139 -4.65 -21.46 -0.25
C MET A 139 -5.39 -22.06 -1.46
N HIS A 140 -6.25 -21.28 -2.14
CA HIS A 140 -6.94 -21.75 -3.33
C HIS A 140 -5.99 -21.91 -4.52
N PHE A 141 -5.08 -20.96 -4.71
CA PHE A 141 -4.07 -20.94 -5.77
C PHE A 141 -2.68 -21.41 -5.28
N ASN A 142 -2.67 -22.43 -4.44
CA ASN A 142 -1.49 -22.88 -3.70
C ASN A 142 -0.37 -23.50 -4.57
N ARG A 143 -0.70 -24.00 -5.76
CA ARG A 143 0.27 -24.59 -6.70
C ARG A 143 0.91 -23.57 -7.63
N LEU A 144 0.56 -22.29 -7.54
CA LEU A 144 1.09 -21.25 -8.41
C LEU A 144 2.17 -20.43 -7.70
N ASN A 145 3.43 -20.72 -8.02
CA ASN A 145 4.60 -20.11 -7.35
C ASN A 145 4.59 -18.58 -7.37
N TRP A 146 4.14 -17.96 -8.47
CA TRP A 146 4.11 -16.51 -8.58
C TRP A 146 2.92 -15.90 -7.82
N TYR A 147 1.80 -16.60 -7.70
CA TYR A 147 0.65 -16.14 -6.91
C TYR A 147 0.99 -16.09 -5.43
N GLN A 148 1.91 -16.95 -4.97
CA GLN A 148 2.42 -16.91 -3.61
C GLN A 148 3.23 -15.63 -3.31
N TRP A 149 3.59 -14.84 -4.33
CA TRP A 149 4.23 -13.52 -4.15
C TRP A 149 3.24 -12.37 -4.09
N VAL A 150 2.03 -12.52 -4.64
CA VAL A 150 1.03 -11.44 -4.67
C VAL A 150 0.69 -10.98 -3.25
N PHE A 151 0.48 -11.94 -2.33
CA PHE A 151 0.18 -11.63 -0.94
C PHE A 151 1.38 -11.01 -0.20
N PRO A 152 2.56 -11.66 -0.08
CA PRO A 152 3.69 -11.13 0.68
C PRO A 152 4.22 -9.79 0.16
N ALA A 153 4.26 -9.60 -1.16
CA ALA A 153 4.68 -8.33 -1.75
C ALA A 153 3.70 -7.20 -1.42
N GLY A 154 2.39 -7.49 -1.43
CA GLY A 154 1.37 -6.54 -0.98
C GLY A 154 1.57 -6.13 0.48
N LEU A 155 1.82 -7.07 1.39
CA LEU A 155 2.04 -6.75 2.81
C LEU A 155 3.35 -5.96 3.05
N ALA A 156 4.41 -6.32 2.32
CA ALA A 156 5.67 -5.58 2.37
C ALA A 156 5.49 -4.14 1.84
N ALA A 157 4.71 -3.95 0.78
CA ALA A 157 4.36 -2.63 0.25
C ALA A 157 3.55 -1.82 1.27
N ALA A 158 2.52 -2.42 1.88
CA ALA A 158 1.71 -1.77 2.93
C ALA A 158 2.55 -1.28 4.11
N MET A 159 3.49 -2.10 4.60
CA MET A 159 4.41 -1.70 5.68
C MET A 159 5.31 -0.55 5.23
N THR A 160 5.86 -0.65 4.01
CA THR A 160 6.75 0.39 3.47
C THR A 160 6.02 1.72 3.27
N ASP A 161 4.76 1.67 2.81
CA ASP A 161 3.90 2.84 2.63
C ASP A 161 3.66 3.60 3.94
N ILE A 162 3.36 2.86 5.01
CA ILE A 162 3.19 3.46 6.33
C ILE A 162 4.46 4.19 6.75
N VAL A 163 5.64 3.58 6.59
CA VAL A 163 6.91 4.22 6.94
C VAL A 163 7.16 5.46 6.08
N SER A 164 6.80 5.44 4.79
CA SER A 164 6.97 6.62 3.95
C SER A 164 6.06 7.77 4.36
N TRP A 165 4.87 7.56 4.92
CA TRP A 165 4.03 8.66 5.45
C TRP A 165 4.73 9.44 6.57
N TRP A 166 5.43 8.73 7.46
CA TRP A 166 6.24 9.37 8.50
C TRP A 166 7.43 10.12 7.89
N GLY A 167 8.03 9.57 6.83
CA GLY A 167 9.08 10.24 6.05
C GLY A 167 8.60 11.53 5.38
N ILE A 168 7.40 11.52 4.77
CA ILE A 168 6.79 12.72 4.17
C ILE A 168 6.58 13.79 5.25
N LYS A 169 6.08 13.40 6.42
CA LYS A 169 5.78 14.34 7.51
C LYS A 169 7.04 15.00 8.11
N TYR A 170 8.11 14.24 8.30
CA TYR A 170 9.23 14.66 9.16
C TYR A 170 10.57 14.83 8.45
N ILE A 171 10.73 14.27 7.24
CA ILE A 171 12.03 14.22 6.56
C ILE A 171 11.99 14.97 5.25
N SER A 172 11.17 14.53 4.30
CA SER A 172 11.13 15.12 2.96
C SER A 172 9.85 14.74 2.21
N PRO A 173 9.27 15.65 1.42
CA PRO A 173 8.13 15.33 0.55
C PRO A 173 8.46 14.27 -0.50
N ASN A 174 9.74 14.04 -0.83
CA ASN A 174 10.15 13.05 -1.84
C ASN A 174 9.80 11.60 -1.46
N PHE A 175 9.45 11.33 -0.20
CA PHE A 175 8.90 10.04 0.21
C PHE A 175 7.53 9.75 -0.43
N ASP A 176 6.85 10.75 -1.01
CA ASP A 176 5.60 10.59 -1.76
C ASP A 176 5.75 9.58 -2.91
N TYR A 177 6.88 9.60 -3.64
CA TYR A 177 7.13 8.61 -4.70
C TYR A 177 7.11 7.16 -4.19
N VAL A 178 7.61 6.93 -2.97
CA VAL A 178 7.61 5.61 -2.33
C VAL A 178 6.17 5.23 -1.97
N THR A 179 5.40 6.16 -1.39
CA THR A 179 3.98 5.96 -1.07
C THR A 179 3.16 5.65 -2.32
N MET A 180 3.32 6.40 -3.41
CA MET A 180 2.63 6.14 -4.67
C MET A 180 2.95 4.74 -5.23
N ALA A 181 4.23 4.36 -5.24
CA ALA A 181 4.66 3.05 -5.71
C ALA A 181 4.09 1.92 -4.82
N CYS A 182 4.15 2.08 -3.50
CA CYS A 182 3.61 1.10 -2.56
C CYS A 182 2.09 0.99 -2.68
N GLY A 183 1.38 2.11 -2.83
CA GLY A 183 -0.06 2.14 -3.08
C GLY A 183 -0.45 1.42 -4.37
N ALA A 184 0.34 1.57 -5.45
CA ALA A 184 0.13 0.85 -6.69
C ALA A 184 0.37 -0.66 -6.55
N VAL A 185 1.46 -1.07 -5.87
CA VAL A 185 1.78 -2.50 -5.64
C VAL A 185 0.73 -3.15 -4.74
N TYR A 186 0.43 -2.53 -3.59
CA TYR A 186 -0.58 -3.02 -2.66
C TYR A 186 -1.96 -3.05 -3.33
N GLY A 187 -2.38 -1.94 -3.95
CA GLY A 187 -3.67 -1.84 -4.60
C GLY A 187 -3.83 -2.84 -5.75
N GLY A 188 -2.80 -3.02 -6.58
CA GLY A 188 -2.80 -4.02 -7.65
C GLY A 188 -2.89 -5.46 -7.11
N ALA A 189 -2.07 -5.80 -6.12
CA ALA A 189 -2.11 -7.12 -5.47
C ALA A 189 -3.46 -7.38 -4.81
N TYR A 190 -3.97 -6.39 -4.08
CA TYR A 190 -5.24 -6.46 -3.38
C TYR A 190 -6.42 -6.62 -4.34
N LEU A 191 -6.52 -5.79 -5.39
CA LEU A 191 -7.56 -5.89 -6.41
C LEU A 191 -7.52 -7.24 -7.12
N TRP A 192 -6.32 -7.74 -7.45
CA TRP A 192 -6.14 -9.05 -8.06
C TRP A 192 -6.72 -10.18 -7.20
N MET A 193 -6.39 -10.19 -5.90
CA MET A 193 -6.89 -11.18 -4.96
C MET A 193 -8.40 -11.03 -4.73
N LEU A 194 -8.90 -9.80 -4.60
CA LEU A 194 -10.31 -9.48 -4.42
C LEU A 194 -11.16 -9.99 -5.58
N ILE A 195 -10.74 -9.71 -6.83
CA ILE A 195 -11.42 -10.20 -8.03
C ILE A 195 -11.42 -11.73 -8.06
N GLY A 196 -10.27 -12.34 -7.77
CA GLY A 196 -10.16 -13.80 -7.70
C GLY A 196 -11.12 -14.42 -6.69
N MET A 197 -11.20 -13.87 -5.48
CA MET A 197 -12.07 -14.34 -4.41
C MET A 197 -13.56 -14.19 -4.76
N ILE A 198 -13.98 -13.01 -5.23
CA ILE A 198 -15.36 -12.78 -5.67
C ILE A 198 -15.74 -13.76 -6.77
N ARG A 199 -14.87 -13.91 -7.77
CA ARG A 199 -15.13 -14.83 -8.88
C ARG A 199 -15.23 -16.28 -8.40
N VAL A 200 -14.34 -16.76 -7.54
CA VAL A 200 -14.35 -18.16 -7.08
C VAL A 200 -15.60 -18.49 -6.28
N ILE A 201 -16.06 -17.55 -5.44
CA ILE A 201 -17.21 -17.75 -4.54
C ILE A 201 -18.54 -17.53 -5.29
N PHE A 202 -18.69 -16.41 -5.98
CA PHE A 202 -19.98 -16.01 -6.58
C PHE A 202 -20.17 -16.47 -8.02
N PHE A 203 -19.08 -16.66 -8.77
CA PHE A 203 -19.12 -16.99 -10.20
C PHE A 203 -18.26 -18.23 -10.54
N PRO A 204 -18.52 -19.39 -9.91
CA PRO A 204 -17.65 -20.57 -10.03
C PRO A 204 -17.56 -21.14 -11.46
N GLN A 205 -18.54 -20.85 -12.30
CA GLN A 205 -18.59 -21.31 -13.69
C GLN A 205 -17.62 -20.54 -14.62
N LEU A 206 -17.27 -19.30 -14.28
CA LEU A 206 -16.49 -18.41 -15.14
C LEU A 206 -15.01 -18.75 -15.03
N ARG A 207 -14.40 -19.50 -15.94
CA ARG A 207 -12.96 -19.84 -15.84
C ARG A 207 -12.04 -18.64 -16.08
N TRP A 208 -10.96 -18.55 -15.30
CA TRP A 208 -9.93 -17.52 -15.41
C TRP A 208 -8.53 -18.16 -15.59
N PHE A 209 -7.58 -17.41 -16.14
CA PHE A 209 -6.20 -17.84 -16.41
C PHE A 209 -5.53 -18.62 -15.23
N PRO A 210 -5.56 -18.12 -13.98
CA PRO A 210 -5.05 -18.87 -12.83
C PRO A 210 -5.59 -20.29 -12.68
N ASP A 211 -6.88 -20.51 -12.97
CA ASP A 211 -7.51 -21.81 -12.77
C ASP A 211 -6.89 -22.86 -13.68
N TYR A 212 -6.66 -22.51 -14.94
CA TYR A 212 -6.06 -23.40 -15.93
C TYR A 212 -4.65 -23.82 -15.49
N LEU A 213 -3.86 -22.88 -14.98
CA LEU A 213 -2.50 -23.17 -14.49
C LEU A 213 -2.55 -24.06 -13.24
N ASN A 214 -3.46 -23.79 -12.32
CA ASN A 214 -3.60 -24.52 -11.07
C ASN A 214 -4.05 -25.96 -11.33
N GLU A 215 -5.05 -26.15 -12.19
CA GLU A 215 -5.56 -27.47 -12.63
C GLU A 215 -4.51 -28.25 -13.44
N GLN A 216 -3.77 -27.60 -14.34
CA GLN A 216 -2.70 -28.28 -15.10
C GLN A 216 -1.61 -28.80 -14.16
N ARG A 217 -1.21 -28.00 -13.16
CA ARG A 217 -0.21 -28.43 -12.18
C ARG A 217 -0.73 -29.54 -11.27
N ALA A 218 -2.00 -29.46 -10.89
CA ALA A 218 -2.69 -30.52 -10.15
C ALA A 218 -2.62 -31.89 -10.85
N ARG A 219 -2.77 -31.90 -12.18
CA ARG A 219 -2.72 -33.14 -12.97
C ARG A 219 -1.30 -33.68 -13.15
N ARG A 220 -0.27 -32.83 -13.08
CA ARG A 220 1.14 -33.21 -13.23
C ARG A 220 1.74 -33.78 -11.94
N ASN A 221 1.32 -33.28 -10.79
CA ASN A 221 1.77 -33.70 -9.45
C ASN A 221 0.54 -34.06 -8.57
N PRO A 222 -0.06 -35.26 -8.74
CA PRO A 222 -1.22 -35.70 -7.97
C PRO A 222 -0.94 -35.84 -6.47
#